data_AF-A0A5C7XZ02-F1
#
_entry.id   AF-A0A5C7XZ02-F1
#
_cell.length_a   1.000
_cell.length_b   1.000
_cell.length_c   1.000
_cell.angle_alpha   90.00
_cell.angle_beta   90.00
_cell.angle_gamma   90.00
#
_symmetry.space_group_name_H-M   'P 1'
#
loop_
_entity.id
_entity.type
_entity.pdbx_description
1 polymer ?
#
loop_
_entity_poly.entity_id
_entity_poly.type
_entity_poly.pdbx_seq_one_letter_code
_entity_poly.pdbx_strand_id
1 'polypeptide(L)'
;MSLDIGLLILRVALGFILFAHATQKAIGWFHGPGMDKATVLFEALNQHPARQMAIVAITSELFAAILLTAGIATPLGVAVGASTMLVAAAALNLKAQARWNSAGGGEYPAVLAIAIAALGFTGPGTLSVDASLGWPSANADIRLGVATTVVALAGATVPIALTSRAIRLSKRQHVETRR
;
A
#
# COMPACT_ATOMS: atom_id res chain seq x y z
N MET A 1 4.00 -18.56 -21.31
CA MET A 1 4.10 -19.52 -20.18
C MET A 1 5.12 -19.11 -19.12
N SER A 2 6.43 -19.01 -19.40
CA SER A 2 7.41 -18.65 -18.34
C SER A 2 7.18 -17.25 -17.74
N LEU A 3 6.85 -16.25 -18.57
CA LEU A 3 6.47 -14.91 -18.09
C LEU A 3 5.20 -14.96 -17.23
N ASP A 4 4.18 -15.72 -17.65
CA ASP A 4 2.92 -15.86 -16.91
C ASP A 4 3.13 -16.50 -15.53
N ILE A 5 4.00 -17.50 -15.43
CA ILE A 5 4.39 -18.10 -14.16
C ILE A 5 5.12 -17.07 -13.29
N GLY A 6 6.03 -16.28 -13.87
CA GLY A 6 6.70 -15.20 -13.16
C GLY A 6 5.73 -14.14 -12.62
N LEU A 7 4.74 -13.73 -13.42
CA LEU A 7 3.70 -12.79 -13.02
C LEU A 7 2.79 -13.37 -11.94
N LEU A 8 2.43 -14.66 -12.02
CA LEU A 8 1.68 -15.35 -10.98
C LEU A 8 2.46 -15.37 -9.65
N ILE A 9 3.74 -15.75 -9.69
CA ILE A 9 4.61 -15.75 -8.50
C ILE A 9 4.69 -14.34 -7.91
N LEU A 10 4.91 -13.32 -8.74
CA LEU A 10 4.98 -11.93 -8.28
C LEU A 10 3.67 -11.48 -7.62
N ARG A 11 2.52 -11.78 -8.25
CA ARG A 11 1.20 -11.47 -7.72
C ARG A 11 0.92 -12.16 -6.38
N VAL A 12 1.19 -13.46 -6.29
CA VAL A 12 1.00 -14.24 -5.06
C VAL A 12 1.93 -13.74 -3.96
N ALA A 13 3.19 -13.43 -4.26
CA ALA A 13 4.14 -12.92 -3.28
C ALA A 13 3.72 -11.53 -2.74
N LEU A 14 3.38 -10.59 -3.64
CA LEU A 14 2.91 -9.26 -3.25
C LEU A 14 1.60 -9.35 -2.46
N GLY A 15 0.65 -10.17 -2.92
CA GLY A 15 -0.61 -10.41 -2.24
C GLY A 15 -0.42 -11.03 -0.85
N PHE A 16 0.47 -11.99 -0.71
CA PHE A 16 0.82 -12.57 0.58
C PHE A 16 1.44 -11.54 1.54
N ILE A 17 2.34 -10.68 1.06
CA ILE A 17 2.93 -9.61 1.88
C ILE A 17 1.86 -8.64 2.38
N LEU A 18 0.95 -8.21 1.51
CA LEU A 18 -0.18 -7.35 1.89
C LEU A 18 -1.11 -8.04 2.90
N PHE A 19 -1.41 -9.33 2.67
CA PHE A 19 -2.18 -10.14 3.61
C PHE A 19 -1.52 -10.25 4.98
N ALA A 20 -0.21 -10.52 5.00
CA ALA A 20 0.58 -10.60 6.23
C ALA A 20 0.56 -9.26 6.96
N HIS A 21 0.80 -8.14 6.26
CA HIS A 21 0.73 -6.80 6.85
C HIS A 21 -0.64 -6.47 7.42
N ALA A 22 -1.71 -6.87 6.74
CA ALA A 22 -3.05 -6.57 7.19
C ALA A 22 -3.45 -7.43 8.40
N THR A 23 -3.14 -8.73 8.39
CA THR A 23 -3.41 -9.64 9.51
C THR A 23 -2.52 -9.38 10.72
N GLN A 24 -1.27 -8.93 10.51
CA GLN A 24 -0.39 -8.39 11.55
C GLN A 24 -1.06 -7.21 12.28
N LYS A 25 -1.61 -6.26 11.53
CA LYS A 25 -2.31 -5.09 12.08
C LYS A 25 -3.66 -5.44 12.69
N ALA A 26 -4.43 -6.31 12.07
CA ALA A 26 -5.80 -6.62 12.50
C ALA A 26 -5.83 -7.49 13.75
N ILE A 27 -5.08 -8.60 13.74
CA ILE A 27 -5.23 -9.69 14.73
C ILE A 27 -3.90 -10.19 15.29
N GLY A 28 -2.76 -9.55 14.97
CA GLY A 28 -1.47 -9.89 15.55
C GLY A 28 -0.81 -11.15 14.99
N TRP A 29 -1.27 -11.66 13.85
CA TRP A 29 -0.61 -12.77 13.16
C TRP A 29 0.84 -12.44 12.80
N PHE A 30 1.67 -13.47 12.63
CA PHE A 30 3.10 -13.34 12.32
C PHE A 30 3.86 -12.44 13.32
N HIS A 31 3.51 -12.55 14.61
CA HIS A 31 4.03 -11.70 15.69
C HIS A 31 3.79 -10.20 15.45
N GLY A 32 2.70 -9.87 14.76
CA GLY A 32 2.29 -8.51 14.44
C GLY A 32 1.76 -7.73 15.65
N PRO A 33 1.56 -6.42 15.47
CA PRO A 33 1.14 -5.54 16.57
C PRO A 33 -0.26 -5.87 17.12
N GLY A 34 -1.18 -6.39 16.31
CA GLY A 34 -2.61 -6.40 16.62
C GLY A 34 -3.20 -4.98 16.62
N MET A 35 -4.53 -4.88 16.69
CA MET A 35 -5.23 -3.61 16.43
C MET A 35 -4.85 -2.50 17.42
N ASP A 36 -4.64 -2.81 18.69
CA ASP A 36 -4.34 -1.81 19.71
C ASP A 36 -2.96 -1.18 19.49
N LYS A 37 -1.91 -2.01 19.32
CA LYS A 37 -0.57 -1.51 19.04
C LYS A 37 -0.47 -0.90 17.63
N ALA A 38 -1.24 -1.39 16.66
CA ALA A 38 -1.35 -0.76 15.35
C ALA A 38 -1.94 0.65 15.49
N THR A 39 -2.97 0.84 16.32
CA THR A 39 -3.53 2.17 16.59
C THR A 39 -2.48 3.12 17.19
N VAL A 40 -1.69 2.65 18.15
CA VAL A 40 -0.56 3.43 18.70
C VAL A 40 0.49 3.78 17.63
N LEU A 41 0.79 2.84 16.73
CA LEU A 41 1.71 3.08 15.61
C LEU A 41 1.20 4.18 14.66
N PHE A 42 -0.08 4.14 14.29
CA PHE A 42 -0.70 5.13 13.41
C PHE A 42 -0.74 6.52 14.05
N GLU A 43 -0.99 6.59 15.36
CA GLU A 43 -0.87 7.84 16.14
C GLU A 43 0.57 8.37 16.08
N ALA A 44 1.57 7.52 16.29
CA ALA A 44 2.99 7.89 16.18
C ALA A 44 3.43 8.27 14.75
N LEU A 45 2.66 7.87 13.73
CA LEU A 45 2.83 8.28 12.34
C LEU A 45 2.08 9.58 12.01
N ASN A 46 1.42 10.22 12.98
CA ASN A 46 0.56 11.39 12.80
C ASN A 46 -0.58 11.15 11.79
N GLN A 47 -1.12 9.93 11.77
CA GLN A 47 -2.29 9.57 10.97
C GLN A 47 -3.52 9.58 11.87
N HIS A 48 -4.33 10.63 11.79
CA HIS A 48 -5.51 10.79 12.65
C HIS A 48 -6.82 10.79 11.84
N PRO A 49 -7.91 10.22 12.39
CA PRO A 49 -7.97 9.44 13.63
C PRO A 49 -7.27 8.07 13.50
N ALA A 50 -6.41 7.72 14.46
CA ALA A 50 -5.45 6.61 14.29
C ALA A 50 -6.10 5.24 14.09
N ARG A 51 -7.13 4.90 14.88
CA ARG A 51 -7.81 3.61 14.75
C ARG A 51 -8.52 3.47 13.41
N GLN A 52 -9.15 4.53 12.95
CA GLN A 52 -9.85 4.57 11.66
C GLN A 52 -8.87 4.45 10.50
N MET A 53 -7.72 5.14 10.56
CA MET A 53 -6.66 5.01 9.57
C MET A 53 -6.04 3.61 9.57
N ALA A 54 -5.88 2.98 10.74
CA ALA A 54 -5.45 1.59 10.84
C ALA A 54 -6.46 0.63 10.18
N ILE A 55 -7.76 0.82 10.41
CA ILE A 55 -8.83 0.04 9.76
C ILE A 55 -8.79 0.23 8.24
N VAL A 56 -8.69 1.47 7.74
CA VAL A 56 -8.59 1.76 6.30
C VAL A 56 -7.37 1.07 5.68
N ALA A 57 -6.22 1.10 6.36
CA ALA A 57 -5.02 0.40 5.88
C ALA A 57 -5.23 -1.12 5.84
N ILE A 58 -5.79 -1.72 6.91
CA ILE A 58 -6.09 -3.17 6.99
C ILE A 58 -7.03 -3.58 5.85
N THR A 59 -8.15 -2.88 5.67
CA THR A 59 -9.13 -3.24 4.65
C THR A 59 -8.58 -3.06 3.25
N SER A 60 -7.83 -1.98 2.99
CA SER A 60 -7.20 -1.73 1.70
C SER A 60 -6.15 -2.79 1.36
N GLU A 61 -5.31 -3.18 2.32
CA GLU A 61 -4.30 -4.22 2.13
C GLU A 61 -4.91 -5.61 1.94
N LEU A 62 -5.91 -6.00 2.74
CA LEU A 62 -6.61 -7.28 2.53
C LEU A 62 -7.31 -7.31 1.18
N PHE A 63 -7.97 -6.21 0.80
CA PHE A 63 -8.68 -6.13 -0.46
C PHE A 63 -7.71 -6.24 -1.64
N ALA A 64 -6.62 -5.47 -1.63
CA ALA A 64 -5.57 -5.57 -2.64
C ALA A 64 -4.91 -6.97 -2.66
N ALA A 65 -4.69 -7.59 -1.49
CA ALA A 65 -4.14 -8.94 -1.40
C ALA A 65 -5.00 -9.97 -2.13
N ILE A 66 -6.32 -9.93 -1.92
CA ILE A 66 -7.27 -10.83 -2.58
C ILE A 66 -7.25 -10.60 -4.09
N LEU A 67 -7.43 -9.34 -4.52
CA LEU A 67 -7.50 -8.99 -5.94
C LEU A 67 -6.23 -9.37 -6.70
N LEU A 68 -5.05 -9.06 -6.15
CA LEU A 68 -3.77 -9.37 -6.79
C LEU A 68 -3.48 -10.87 -6.80
N THR A 69 -3.67 -11.57 -5.69
CA THR A 69 -3.37 -13.01 -5.59
C THR A 69 -4.22 -13.81 -6.56
N ALA A 70 -5.53 -13.56 -6.59
CA ALA A 70 -6.42 -14.22 -7.55
C ALA A 70 -6.22 -13.71 -8.98
N GLY A 71 -5.69 -12.49 -9.14
CA GLY A 71 -5.66 -11.80 -10.42
C GLY A 71 -7.08 -11.52 -10.92
N ILE A 72 -7.95 -11.05 -10.02
CA ILE A 72 -9.32 -10.62 -10.31
C ILE A 72 -9.41 -9.10 -10.08
N ALA A 73 -10.03 -8.37 -11.00
CA ALA A 73 -10.04 -6.90 -10.99
C ALA A 73 -8.64 -6.32 -10.75
N THR A 74 -7.64 -6.87 -11.44
CA THR A 74 -6.23 -6.56 -11.22
C THR A 74 -5.92 -5.07 -11.23
N PRO A 75 -6.50 -4.25 -12.15
CA PRO A 75 -6.29 -2.80 -12.11
C PRO A 75 -6.70 -2.15 -10.78
N LEU A 76 -7.79 -2.63 -10.17
CA LEU A 76 -8.26 -2.14 -8.86
C LEU A 76 -7.33 -2.60 -7.74
N GLY A 77 -6.89 -3.86 -7.76
CA GLY A 77 -5.90 -4.39 -6.83
C GLY A 77 -4.57 -3.61 -6.88
N VAL A 78 -4.12 -3.27 -8.09
CA VAL A 78 -2.93 -2.43 -8.32
C VAL A 78 -3.13 -1.04 -7.74
N ALA A 79 -4.24 -0.37 -8.07
CA ALA A 79 -4.50 0.99 -7.61
C ALA A 79 -4.55 1.08 -6.08
N VAL A 80 -5.31 0.19 -5.43
CA VAL A 80 -5.46 0.16 -3.97
C VAL A 80 -4.16 -0.25 -3.28
N GLY A 81 -3.50 -1.30 -3.75
CA GLY A 81 -2.26 -1.82 -3.17
C GLY A 81 -1.12 -0.81 -3.27
N ALA A 82 -0.87 -0.26 -4.47
CA ALA A 82 0.17 0.73 -4.68
C ALA A 82 -0.09 2.02 -3.90
N SER A 83 -1.33 2.52 -3.88
CA SER A 83 -1.73 3.68 -3.08
C SER A 83 -1.43 3.47 -1.59
N THR A 84 -1.83 2.32 -1.04
CA THR A 84 -1.64 2.03 0.38
C THR A 84 -0.16 1.96 0.76
N MET A 85 0.65 1.34 -0.09
CA MET A 85 2.10 1.26 0.10
C MET A 85 2.79 2.63 -0.06
N LEU A 86 2.32 3.50 -0.96
CA LEU A 86 2.79 4.89 -1.07
C LEU A 86 2.51 5.70 0.19
N VAL A 87 1.30 5.56 0.76
CA VAL A 87 0.94 6.21 2.02
C VAL A 87 1.85 5.74 3.16
N ALA A 88 2.09 4.42 3.27
CA ALA A 88 3.00 3.87 4.27
C ALA A 88 4.43 4.37 4.09
N ALA A 89 4.94 4.39 2.86
CA ALA A 89 6.29 4.88 2.54
C ALA A 89 6.46 6.35 2.93
N ALA A 90 5.51 7.20 2.55
CA ALA A 90 5.54 8.62 2.89
C ALA A 90 5.46 8.85 4.40
N ALA A 91 4.57 8.16 5.11
CA ALA A 91 4.42 8.29 6.56
C ALA A 91 5.69 7.90 7.32
N LEU A 92 6.33 6.79 6.93
CA LEU A 92 7.61 6.35 7.52
C LEU A 92 8.74 7.33 7.23
N ASN A 93 8.87 7.80 5.99
CA ASN A 93 9.86 8.82 5.61
C ASN A 93 9.70 10.10 6.43
N LEU A 94 8.47 10.57 6.60
CA LEU A 94 8.17 11.78 7.37
C LEU A 94 8.45 11.58 8.87
N LYS A 95 8.15 10.41 9.43
CA LYS A 95 8.40 10.11 10.84
C LYS A 95 9.90 9.98 11.14
N ALA A 96 10.61 9.16 10.37
CA ALA A 96 12.02 8.85 10.60
C ALA A 96 12.97 9.94 10.12
N GLN A 97 12.51 10.86 9.26
CA GLN A 97 13.37 11.79 8.51
C GLN A 97 14.48 11.05 7.75
N ALA A 98 14.21 9.81 7.34
CA ALA A 98 15.12 8.91 6.65
C ALA A 98 14.36 8.15 5.56
N ARG A 99 15.06 7.72 4.51
CA ARG A 99 14.46 6.96 3.41
C ARG A 99 14.67 5.45 3.54
N TRP A 100 15.87 5.06 3.94
CA TRP A 100 16.28 3.65 4.03
C TRP A 100 15.51 2.90 5.13
N ASN A 101 15.09 1.68 4.83
CA ASN A 101 14.34 0.84 5.76
C ASN A 101 15.14 0.54 7.04
N SER A 102 16.47 0.40 6.91
CA SER A 102 17.39 0.20 8.04
C SER A 102 17.40 1.35 9.05
N ALA A 103 16.98 2.55 8.65
CA ALA A 103 16.82 3.72 9.51
C ALA A 103 15.35 4.01 9.87
N GLY A 104 14.44 3.04 9.64
CA GLY A 104 13.00 3.21 9.85
C GLY A 104 12.29 4.01 8.74
N GLY A 105 12.96 4.25 7.62
CA GLY A 105 12.39 4.92 6.45
C GLY A 105 11.49 4.02 5.61
N GLY A 106 10.80 4.64 4.66
CA GLY A 106 9.76 4.05 3.82
C GLY A 106 10.24 3.36 2.55
N GLU A 107 11.53 3.03 2.41
CA GLU A 107 12.08 2.34 1.24
C GLU A 107 11.34 1.04 0.91
N TYR A 108 11.16 0.16 1.90
CA TYR A 108 10.52 -1.15 1.68
C TYR A 108 9.10 -1.02 1.11
N PRO A 109 8.17 -0.26 1.73
CA PRO A 109 6.85 -0.04 1.13
C PRO A 109 6.92 0.74 -0.19
N ALA A 110 7.91 1.60 -0.42
CA ALA A 110 8.08 2.24 -1.73
C ALA A 110 8.41 1.23 -2.83
N VAL A 111 9.29 0.26 -2.55
CA VAL A 111 9.60 -0.85 -3.47
C VAL A 111 8.36 -1.70 -3.74
N LEU A 112 7.57 -2.02 -2.70
CA LEU A 112 6.30 -2.74 -2.88
C LEU A 112 5.32 -1.95 -3.74
N ALA A 113 5.19 -0.64 -3.52
CA ALA A 113 4.32 0.21 -4.34
C ALA A 113 4.71 0.18 -5.82
N ILE A 114 6.02 0.27 -6.12
CA ILE A 114 6.54 0.22 -7.49
C ILE A 114 6.30 -1.16 -8.11
N ALA A 115 6.57 -2.24 -7.38
CA ALA A 115 6.34 -3.60 -7.85
C ALA A 115 4.86 -3.86 -8.16
N ILE A 116 3.96 -3.37 -7.31
CA ILE A 116 2.51 -3.45 -7.55
C ILE A 116 2.12 -2.59 -8.75
N ALA A 117 2.62 -1.36 -8.87
CA ALA A 117 2.34 -0.48 -10.01
C ALA A 117 2.81 -1.09 -11.34
N ALA A 118 3.94 -1.79 -11.35
CA ALA A 118 4.45 -2.51 -12.53
C ALA A 118 3.45 -3.55 -13.06
N LEU A 119 2.69 -4.22 -12.18
CA LEU A 119 1.63 -5.14 -12.59
C LEU A 119 0.51 -4.45 -13.37
N GLY A 120 0.28 -3.15 -13.15
CA GLY A 120 -0.65 -2.36 -13.95
C GLY A 120 -0.24 -2.24 -15.42
N PHE A 121 1.06 -2.25 -15.70
CA PHE A 121 1.60 -2.17 -17.07
C PHE A 121 1.70 -3.55 -17.72
N THR A 122 2.01 -4.59 -16.96
CA THR A 122 2.13 -5.96 -17.48
C THR A 122 0.79 -6.68 -17.57
N GLY A 123 -0.22 -6.22 -16.85
CA GLY A 123 -1.45 -6.98 -16.61
C GLY A 123 -1.22 -8.19 -15.68
N PRO A 124 -2.26 -8.99 -15.44
CA PRO A 124 -2.21 -10.12 -14.51
C PRO A 124 -1.55 -11.39 -15.06
N GLY A 125 -1.33 -11.46 -16.37
CA GLY A 125 -0.90 -12.67 -17.08
C GLY A 125 -2.04 -13.68 -17.28
N THR A 126 -1.79 -14.72 -18.09
CA THR A 126 -2.82 -15.70 -18.47
C THR A 126 -3.29 -16.61 -17.34
N LEU A 127 -2.47 -16.78 -16.29
CA LEU A 127 -2.81 -17.56 -15.09
C LEU A 127 -3.55 -16.70 -14.05
N SER A 128 -4.65 -16.09 -14.44
CA SER A 128 -5.46 -15.18 -13.60
C SER A 128 -6.95 -15.35 -13.84
N VAL A 129 -7.77 -14.92 -12.88
CA VAL A 129 -9.23 -14.94 -13.03
C VAL A 129 -9.67 -13.92 -14.09
N ASP A 130 -9.03 -12.75 -14.18
CA ASP A 130 -9.30 -11.78 -15.24
C ASP A 130 -9.13 -12.41 -16.63
N ALA A 131 -8.07 -13.20 -16.83
CA ALA A 131 -7.82 -13.90 -18.09
C ALA A 131 -8.85 -15.02 -18.35
N SER A 132 -9.22 -15.80 -17.34
CA SER A 132 -10.21 -16.88 -17.52
C SER A 132 -11.62 -16.36 -17.79
N LEU A 133 -11.96 -15.16 -17.30
CA LEU A 133 -13.22 -14.47 -17.58
C LEU A 133 -13.18 -13.62 -18.87
N GLY A 134 -12.04 -13.57 -19.57
CA GLY A 134 -11.88 -12.76 -20.78
C GLY A 134 -12.02 -11.25 -20.52
N TRP A 135 -11.69 -10.78 -19.31
CA TRP A 135 -11.80 -9.37 -18.97
C TRP A 135 -10.83 -8.52 -19.82
N PRO A 136 -11.25 -7.33 -20.30
CA PRO A 136 -10.36 -6.47 -21.10
C PRO A 136 -9.05 -6.12 -20.40
N SER A 137 -9.06 -6.04 -19.06
CA SER A 137 -7.88 -5.77 -18.24
C SER A 137 -6.88 -6.93 -18.14
N ALA A 138 -7.21 -8.11 -18.66
CA ALA A 138 -6.26 -9.22 -18.77
C ALA A 138 -5.15 -8.94 -19.79
N ASN A 139 -5.40 -8.03 -20.75
CA ASN A 139 -4.42 -7.65 -21.75
C ASN A 139 -3.57 -6.48 -21.22
N ALA A 140 -2.25 -6.64 -21.29
CA ALA A 140 -1.29 -5.59 -20.95
C ALA A 140 -1.53 -4.36 -21.84
N ASP A 141 -1.91 -3.23 -21.24
CA ASP A 141 -2.09 -1.95 -21.93
C ASP A 141 -1.42 -0.84 -21.13
N ILE A 142 -0.52 -0.10 -21.77
CA ILE A 142 0.15 1.06 -21.16
C ILE A 142 -0.83 2.10 -20.64
N ARG A 143 -2.00 2.27 -21.29
CA ARG A 143 -3.05 3.19 -20.85
C ARG A 143 -3.64 2.75 -19.51
N LEU A 144 -3.85 1.45 -19.32
CA LEU A 144 -4.29 0.89 -18.04
C LEU A 144 -3.21 1.04 -16.97
N GLY A 145 -1.94 0.79 -17.32
CA GLY A 145 -0.81 1.00 -16.40
C GLY A 145 -0.70 2.45 -15.94
N VAL A 146 -0.80 3.41 -16.87
CA VAL A 146 -0.83 4.85 -16.54
C VAL A 146 -2.06 5.19 -15.71
N ALA A 147 -3.26 4.73 -16.09
CA ALA A 147 -4.49 5.02 -15.37
C ALA A 147 -4.45 4.52 -13.92
N THR A 148 -4.03 3.27 -13.70
CA THR A 148 -3.90 2.70 -12.35
C THR A 148 -2.83 3.41 -11.52
N THR A 149 -1.72 3.80 -12.12
CA THR A 149 -0.68 4.61 -11.46
C THR A 149 -1.23 5.98 -11.04
N VAL A 150 -1.96 6.67 -11.93
CA VAL A 150 -2.60 7.96 -11.63
C VAL A 150 -3.61 7.81 -10.51
N VAL A 151 -4.46 6.78 -10.54
CA VAL A 151 -5.42 6.51 -9.46
C VAL A 151 -4.71 6.20 -8.15
N ALA A 152 -3.62 5.42 -8.17
CA ALA A 152 -2.84 5.12 -6.97
C ALA A 152 -2.23 6.39 -6.35
N LEU A 153 -1.64 7.25 -7.18
CA LEU A 153 -1.10 8.54 -6.75
C LEU A 153 -2.20 9.43 -6.17
N ALA A 154 -3.34 9.54 -6.87
CA ALA A 154 -4.50 10.29 -6.43
C ALA A 154 -5.02 9.80 -5.07
N GLY A 155 -5.17 8.48 -4.90
CA GLY A 155 -5.61 7.85 -3.65
C GLY A 155 -4.65 8.11 -2.48
N ALA A 156 -3.34 8.19 -2.74
CA ALA A 156 -2.34 8.45 -1.72
C ALA A 156 -2.26 9.94 -1.30
N THR A 157 -2.70 10.87 -2.16
CA THR A 157 -2.53 12.32 -1.92
C THR A 157 -3.15 12.80 -0.62
N VAL A 158 -4.43 12.46 -0.38
CA VAL A 158 -5.18 12.96 0.78
C VAL A 158 -4.58 12.46 2.11
N PRO A 159 -4.35 11.16 2.32
CA PRO A 159 -3.71 10.68 3.55
C PRO A 159 -2.33 11.32 3.79
N ILE A 160 -1.50 11.42 2.75
CA ILE A 160 -0.16 12.01 2.86
C ILE A 160 -0.24 13.50 3.22
N ALA A 161 -1.16 14.24 2.59
CA ALA A 161 -1.35 15.66 2.86
C ALA A 161 -1.83 15.90 4.30
N LEU A 162 -2.74 15.06 4.80
CA LEU A 162 -3.24 15.10 6.18
C LEU A 162 -2.12 14.80 7.19
N THR A 163 -1.35 13.73 6.98
CA THR A 163 -0.18 13.40 7.81
C THR A 163 0.85 14.52 7.82
N SER A 164 1.18 15.05 6.65
CA SER A 164 2.14 16.16 6.52
C SER A 164 1.65 17.41 7.24
N ARG A 165 0.34 17.69 7.19
CA ARG A 165 -0.27 18.82 7.91
C ARG A 165 -0.20 18.62 9.43
N ALA A 166 -0.55 17.43 9.92
CA ALA A 166 -0.49 17.11 11.35
C ALA A 166 0.92 17.30 11.92
N ILE A 167 1.94 16.78 11.23
CA ILE A 167 3.35 16.95 11.63
C ILE A 167 3.75 18.43 11.69
N ARG A 168 3.36 19.23 10.69
CA ARG A 168 3.67 20.67 10.67
C ARG A 168 3.03 21.41 11.84
N LEU A 169 1.80 21.06 12.20
CA LEU A 169 1.09 21.69 13.32
C LEU A 169 1.74 21.33 14.66
N SER A 170 2.08 20.06 14.87
CA SER A 170 2.80 19.60 16.07
C SER A 170 4.13 20.35 16.26
N LYS A 171 4.92 20.51 15.18
CA LYS A 171 6.18 21.26 15.22
C LYS A 171 5.98 22.74 15.59
N ARG A 172 4.92 23.39 15.10
CA ARG A 172 4.64 24.80 15.42
C ARG A 172 4.29 24.99 16.89
N GLN A 173 3.41 24.15 17.43
CA GLN A 173 3.03 24.21 18.84
C GLN A 173 4.23 24.04 19.77
N HIS A 174 5.16 23.13 19.43
CA HIS A 174 6.38 22.89 20.22
C HIS A 174 7.36 24.08 20.23
N VAL A 175 7.32 24.93 19.20
CA VAL A 175 8.13 26.16 19.14
C VAL A 175 7.47 27.26 19.96
N GLU A 176 6.14 27.38 19.91
CA GLU A 176 5.38 28.39 20.66
C GLU A 176 5.43 28.16 22.17
N THR A 177 5.40 26.91 22.65
CA THR A 177 5.49 26.58 24.09
C THR A 177 6.89 26.71 24.69
N ARG A 178 7.93 26.90 23.86
CA ARG A 178 9.33 27.10 24.28
C ARG A 178 9.78 28.57 24.29
N ARG A 179 8.91 29.50 23.88
CA ARG A 179 9.12 30.94 23.97
C ARG A 179 8.47 31.49 25.23
#